data_AF-J2IPS3-F1
#
_entry.id   AF-J2IPS3-F1
#
_cell.length_a   1.000
_cell.length_b   1.000
_cell.length_c   1.000
_cell.angle_alpha   90.00
_cell.angle_beta   90.00
_cell.angle_gamma   90.00
#
_symmetry.space_group_name_H-M   'P 1'
#
loop_
_entity.id
_entity.type
_entity.pdbx_description
1 polymer ?
#
loop_
_entity_poly.entity_id
_entity_poly.type
_entity_poly.pdbx_seq_one_letter_code
_entity_poly.pdbx_strand_id
1 'polypeptide(L)'
;MIGHIESVFSALAQFEDWRIYSENAAAVNIDAGSVEKLTHGTAELVKHLRRDPTADLSAIDALDTASRWIQDGDTPDKRDVLGLSRSWENLWSVVSKVVLGFGRDVISEGRTQVAAAVLSALLIAAPGMVSVIAKIPGGEWVETVYSYFKAVGIKQLGDGLTTCRRF
;
A
#
# COMPACT_ATOMS: atom_id res chain seq x y z
N MET A 1 23.56 2.66 -23.94
CA MET A 1 22.24 2.39 -23.32
C MET A 1 22.10 3.12 -21.98
N ILE A 2 23.11 3.10 -21.11
CA ILE A 2 23.15 3.89 -19.85
C ILE A 2 22.93 5.41 -20.09
N GLY A 3 23.58 5.99 -21.10
CA GLY A 3 23.42 7.42 -21.41
C GLY A 3 22.01 7.85 -21.85
N HIS A 4 21.19 6.94 -22.40
CA HIS A 4 19.78 7.26 -22.72
C HIS A 4 18.93 7.32 -21.45
N ILE A 5 19.16 6.38 -20.52
CA ILE A 5 18.48 6.32 -19.23
C ILE A 5 18.81 7.58 -18.40
N GLU A 6 20.08 7.98 -18.36
CA GLU A 6 20.51 9.22 -17.68
C GLU A 6 19.91 10.49 -18.31
N SER A 7 19.81 10.54 -19.64
CA SER A 7 19.18 11.68 -20.32
C SER A 7 17.68 11.80 -20.04
N VAL A 8 16.97 10.66 -19.93
CA VAL A 8 15.55 10.62 -19.56
C VAL A 8 15.36 11.04 -18.11
N PHE A 9 16.21 10.58 -17.19
CA PHE A 9 16.15 11.02 -15.80
C PHE A 9 16.49 12.51 -15.63
N SER A 10 17.44 13.05 -16.41
CA SER A 10 17.72 14.49 -16.46
C SER A 10 16.53 15.29 -16.99
N ALA A 11 15.85 14.80 -18.03
CA ALA A 11 14.65 15.43 -18.55
C ALA A 11 13.50 15.38 -17.53
N LEU A 12 13.33 14.26 -16.83
CA LEU A 12 12.32 14.09 -15.79
C LEU A 12 12.60 14.96 -14.56
N ALA A 13 13.86 15.22 -14.22
CA ALA A 13 14.25 16.11 -13.12
C ALA A 13 13.84 17.58 -13.33
N GLN A 14 13.44 17.96 -14.55
CA GLN A 14 12.85 19.29 -14.82
C GLN A 14 11.41 19.42 -14.32
N PHE A 15 10.73 18.31 -14.03
CA PHE A 15 9.40 18.32 -13.42
C PHE A 15 9.52 18.32 -11.90
N GLU A 16 8.90 19.30 -11.26
CA GLU A 16 8.97 19.52 -9.82
C GLU A 16 8.54 18.30 -9.01
N ASP A 17 7.43 17.64 -9.41
CA ASP A 17 6.92 16.45 -8.73
C ASP A 17 7.91 15.29 -8.77
N TRP A 18 8.59 15.06 -9.90
CA TRP A 18 9.59 14.02 -10.04
C TRP A 18 10.84 14.31 -9.21
N ARG A 19 11.23 15.58 -9.13
CA ARG A 19 12.33 16.04 -8.28
C ARG A 19 11.99 15.81 -6.80
N ILE A 20 10.81 16.23 -6.34
CA ILE A 20 10.35 16.01 -4.96
C ILE A 20 10.28 14.51 -4.64
N TYR A 21 9.75 13.70 -5.56
CA TYR A 21 9.72 12.24 -5.41
C TYR A 21 11.14 11.65 -5.26
N SER A 22 12.09 12.10 -6.09
CA SER A 22 13.48 11.65 -6.03
C SER A 22 14.19 12.10 -4.74
N GLU A 23 13.93 13.31 -4.28
CA GLU A 23 14.44 13.84 -3.00
C GLU A 23 13.88 13.04 -1.81
N ASN A 24 12.57 12.75 -1.84
CA ASN A 24 11.94 11.90 -0.84
C ASN A 24 12.54 10.49 -0.86
N ALA A 25 12.75 9.89 -2.04
CA ALA A 25 13.39 8.59 -2.17
C ALA A 25 14.81 8.60 -1.60
N ALA A 26 15.59 9.66 -1.83
CA ALA A 26 16.94 9.79 -1.28
C ALA A 26 16.92 9.90 0.26
N ALA A 27 15.93 10.61 0.81
CA ALA A 27 15.73 10.80 2.25
C ALA A 27 15.19 9.56 2.97
N VAL A 28 14.64 8.59 2.24
CA VAL A 28 14.23 7.30 2.79
C VAL A 28 15.45 6.56 3.33
N ASN A 29 15.45 6.35 4.65
CA ASN A 29 16.46 5.58 5.38
C ASN A 29 15.90 4.21 5.75
N ILE A 30 15.77 3.34 4.75
CA ILE A 30 15.30 1.97 4.89
C ILE A 30 16.51 1.03 4.75
N ASP A 31 16.75 0.23 5.78
CA ASP A 31 17.79 -0.80 5.78
C ASP A 31 17.34 -2.07 5.03
N ALA A 32 18.28 -2.98 4.74
CA ALA A 32 18.01 -4.21 4.01
C ALA A 32 16.94 -5.10 4.68
N GLY A 33 16.91 -5.17 6.01
CA GLY A 33 15.89 -5.94 6.74
C GLY A 33 14.50 -5.30 6.64
N SER A 34 14.44 -3.97 6.50
CA SER A 34 13.20 -3.24 6.23
C SER A 34 12.71 -3.47 4.79
N VAL A 35 13.63 -3.58 3.81
CA VAL A 35 13.29 -3.98 2.43
C VAL A 35 12.74 -5.42 2.38
N GLU A 36 13.37 -6.34 3.09
CA GLU A 36 12.91 -7.73 3.19
C GLU A 36 11.48 -7.81 3.76
N LYS A 37 11.21 -7.08 4.84
CA LYS A 37 9.86 -7.00 5.44
C LYS A 37 8.82 -6.43 4.47
N LEU A 38 9.17 -5.41 3.71
CA LEU A 38 8.27 -4.78 2.73
C LEU A 38 7.93 -5.75 1.60
N THR A 39 8.94 -6.40 1.03
CA THR A 39 8.74 -7.34 -0.08
C THR A 39 8.03 -8.63 0.36
N HIS A 40 8.38 -9.17 1.55
CA HIS A 40 7.69 -10.31 2.14
C HIS A 40 6.21 -10.00 2.45
N GLY A 41 5.93 -8.84 3.07
CA GLY A 41 4.57 -8.39 3.33
C GLY A 41 3.77 -8.23 2.02
N THR A 42 4.40 -7.71 0.97
CA THR A 42 3.79 -7.59 -0.36
C THR A 42 3.47 -8.95 -0.97
N ALA A 43 4.37 -9.91 -0.88
CA ALA A 43 4.13 -11.27 -1.37
C ALA A 43 2.95 -11.96 -0.64
N GLU A 44 2.86 -11.80 0.69
CA GLU A 44 1.72 -12.33 1.45
C GLU A 44 0.41 -11.59 1.08
N LEU A 45 0.43 -10.27 0.92
CA LEU A 45 -0.74 -9.52 0.46
C LEU A 45 -1.22 -10.01 -0.91
N VAL A 46 -0.33 -10.15 -1.89
CA VAL A 46 -0.63 -10.67 -3.24
C VAL A 46 -1.28 -12.06 -3.15
N LYS A 47 -0.70 -12.96 -2.36
CA LYS A 47 -1.23 -14.32 -2.15
C LYS A 47 -2.63 -14.31 -1.55
N HIS A 48 -2.93 -13.39 -0.64
CA HIS A 48 -4.26 -13.24 -0.08
C HIS A 48 -5.25 -12.65 -1.09
N LEU A 49 -4.86 -11.62 -1.85
CA LEU A 49 -5.73 -10.99 -2.85
C LEU A 49 -6.06 -11.92 -4.02
N ARG A 50 -5.11 -12.78 -4.46
CA ARG A 50 -5.38 -13.78 -5.52
C ARG A 50 -6.45 -14.81 -5.16
N ARG A 51 -6.80 -14.95 -3.88
CA ARG A 51 -7.87 -15.85 -3.42
C ARG A 51 -9.24 -15.18 -3.48
N ASP A 52 -9.30 -13.87 -3.67
CA ASP A 52 -10.54 -13.13 -3.78
C ASP A 52 -11.00 -13.13 -5.25
N PRO A 53 -12.17 -13.73 -5.58
CA PRO A 53 -12.67 -13.80 -6.94
C PRO A 53 -13.13 -12.43 -7.49
N THR A 54 -13.24 -11.41 -6.64
CA THR A 54 -13.69 -10.06 -7.01
C THR A 54 -12.55 -9.09 -7.29
N ALA A 55 -11.31 -9.47 -6.95
CA ALA A 55 -10.15 -8.62 -7.14
C ALA A 55 -9.65 -8.66 -8.60
N ASP A 56 -9.24 -7.50 -9.12
CA ASP A 56 -8.63 -7.40 -10.44
C ASP A 56 -7.21 -7.98 -10.41
N LEU A 57 -7.01 -9.08 -11.13
CA LEU A 57 -5.71 -9.77 -11.22
C LEU A 57 -4.62 -8.88 -11.80
N SER A 58 -4.94 -7.95 -12.70
CA SER A 58 -3.95 -7.04 -13.29
C SER A 58 -3.34 -6.09 -12.25
N ALA A 59 -4.16 -5.60 -11.32
CA ALA A 59 -3.69 -4.77 -10.21
C ALA A 59 -2.83 -5.58 -9.23
N ILE A 60 -3.19 -6.85 -8.99
CA ILE A 60 -2.42 -7.76 -8.15
C ILE A 60 -1.06 -8.08 -8.78
N ASP A 61 -1.02 -8.34 -10.08
CA ASP A 61 0.21 -8.66 -10.82
C ASP A 61 1.14 -7.45 -10.96
N ALA A 62 0.58 -6.25 -11.07
CA ALA A 62 1.35 -5.01 -11.01
C ALA A 62 2.04 -4.83 -9.64
N LEU A 63 1.33 -5.14 -8.55
CA LEU A 63 1.89 -5.08 -7.19
C LEU A 63 3.00 -6.13 -6.97
N ASP A 64 2.80 -7.36 -7.46
CA ASP A 64 3.82 -8.42 -7.45
C ASP A 64 5.07 -7.99 -8.24
N THR A 65 4.86 -7.43 -9.44
CA THR A 65 5.95 -6.93 -10.29
C THR A 65 6.75 -5.81 -9.62
N ALA A 66 6.07 -4.83 -9.02
CA ALA A 66 6.74 -3.76 -8.28
C ALA A 66 7.57 -4.29 -7.09
N SER A 67 7.10 -5.34 -6.42
CA SER A 67 7.88 -6.01 -5.38
C SER A 67 9.13 -6.71 -5.92
N ARG A 68 9.08 -7.25 -7.13
CA ARG A 68 10.22 -7.94 -7.75
C ARG A 68 11.31 -6.99 -8.22
N TRP A 69 10.96 -5.80 -8.72
CA TRP A 69 11.95 -4.78 -9.07
C TRP A 69 12.91 -4.44 -7.93
N ILE A 70 12.40 -4.47 -6.69
CA ILE A 70 13.19 -4.25 -5.48
C ILE A 70 14.11 -5.45 -5.17
N GLN A 71 13.73 -6.66 -5.55
CA GLN A 71 14.45 -7.91 -5.28
C GLN A 71 15.51 -8.26 -6.35
N ASP A 72 15.36 -7.75 -7.57
CA ASP A 72 16.18 -8.13 -8.73
C ASP A 72 17.62 -7.56 -8.71
N GLY A 73 18.00 -6.76 -7.71
CA GLY A 73 19.33 -6.13 -7.61
C GLY A 73 20.02 -6.32 -6.25
N ASP A 74 21.36 -6.36 -6.26
CA ASP A 74 22.20 -6.45 -5.04
C ASP A 74 22.00 -5.26 -4.09
N THR A 75 21.65 -4.11 -4.65
CA THR A 75 21.26 -2.89 -3.92
C THR A 75 19.92 -2.38 -4.46
N PRO A 76 18.82 -2.48 -3.70
CA PRO A 76 17.51 -2.01 -4.13
C PRO A 76 17.51 -0.51 -4.45
N ASP A 77 16.88 -0.12 -5.57
CA ASP A 77 16.67 1.30 -5.87
C ASP A 77 15.70 1.89 -4.83
N LYS A 78 16.11 2.97 -4.16
CA LYS A 78 15.29 3.66 -3.16
C LYS A 78 13.98 4.20 -3.74
N ARG A 79 13.94 4.50 -5.04
CA ARG A 79 12.73 4.92 -5.75
C ARG A 79 11.73 3.78 -5.79
N ASP A 80 12.16 2.58 -6.16
CA ASP A 80 11.28 1.41 -6.19
C ASP A 80 10.75 1.07 -4.79
N VAL A 81 11.62 1.13 -3.77
CA VAL A 81 11.24 0.96 -2.36
C VAL A 81 10.20 2.00 -1.93
N LEU A 82 10.41 3.28 -2.27
CA LEU A 82 9.44 4.33 -1.97
C LEU A 82 8.13 4.13 -2.74
N GLY A 83 8.19 3.77 -4.02
CA GLY A 83 7.02 3.54 -4.86
C GLY A 83 6.14 2.40 -4.34
N LEU A 84 6.75 1.29 -3.93
CA LEU A 84 6.01 0.18 -3.31
C LEU A 84 5.43 0.59 -1.96
N SER A 85 6.19 1.31 -1.14
CA SER A 85 5.70 1.78 0.16
C SER A 85 4.51 2.74 0.01
N ARG A 86 4.57 3.67 -0.93
CA ARG A 86 3.44 4.56 -1.27
C ARG A 86 2.23 3.82 -1.80
N SER A 87 2.44 2.72 -2.52
CA SER A 87 1.33 1.85 -2.96
C SER A 87 0.60 1.22 -1.78
N TRP A 88 1.34 0.80 -0.74
CA TRP A 88 0.75 0.32 0.51
C TRP A 88 0.00 1.42 1.27
N GLU A 89 0.58 2.61 1.38
CA GLU A 89 -0.12 3.78 1.97
C GLU A 89 -1.42 4.08 1.22
N ASN A 90 -1.41 4.03 -0.11
CA ASN A 90 -2.60 4.26 -0.93
C ASN A 90 -3.66 3.17 -0.69
N LEU A 91 -3.27 1.91 -0.58
CA LEU A 91 -4.20 0.82 -0.24
C LEU A 91 -4.84 1.03 1.13
N TRP A 92 -4.05 1.34 2.16
CA TRP A 92 -4.57 1.70 3.47
C TRP A 92 -5.53 2.88 3.40
N SER A 93 -5.19 3.93 2.67
CA SER A 93 -6.02 5.14 2.54
C SER A 93 -7.38 4.84 1.89
N VAL A 94 -7.36 4.18 0.73
CA VAL A 94 -8.58 3.90 -0.05
C VAL A 94 -9.50 2.96 0.72
N VAL A 95 -8.96 1.86 1.25
CA VAL A 95 -9.75 0.86 1.96
C VAL A 95 -10.32 1.42 3.25
N SER A 96 -9.52 2.15 4.04
CA SER A 96 -9.99 2.74 5.30
C SER A 96 -11.11 3.75 5.06
N LYS A 97 -11.01 4.58 4.00
CA LYS A 97 -12.07 5.53 3.64
C LYS A 97 -13.38 4.82 3.31
N VAL A 98 -13.32 3.76 2.50
CA VAL A 98 -14.52 3.00 2.11
C VAL A 98 -15.14 2.31 3.32
N VAL A 99 -14.33 1.64 4.14
CA VAL A 99 -14.80 0.90 5.32
C VAL A 99 -15.38 1.82 6.38
N LEU A 100 -14.80 3.01 6.60
CA LEU A 100 -15.29 3.99 7.57
C LEU A 100 -16.42 4.88 7.03
N GLY A 101 -16.82 4.69 5.77
CA GLY A 101 -17.85 5.52 5.15
C GLY A 101 -17.43 6.97 4.90
N PHE A 102 -16.12 7.25 4.85
CA PHE A 102 -15.61 8.59 4.55
C PHE A 102 -15.64 8.85 3.03
N GLY A 103 -16.69 9.54 2.58
CA GLY A 103 -16.87 9.96 1.18
C GLY A 103 -18.27 10.52 0.94
N ARG A 104 -18.43 11.40 -0.05
CA ARG A 104 -19.73 12.02 -0.37
C ARG A 104 -20.65 11.17 -1.26
N ASP A 105 -20.16 10.05 -1.78
CA ASP A 105 -20.88 9.24 -2.75
C ASP A 105 -21.47 7.97 -2.12
N VAL A 106 -22.59 7.51 -2.67
CA VAL A 106 -23.23 6.23 -2.33
C VAL A 106 -22.22 5.09 -2.47
N ILE A 107 -21.65 4.63 -1.36
CA ILE A 107 -20.79 3.45 -1.34
C ILE A 107 -21.72 2.24 -1.47
N SER A 108 -21.64 1.52 -2.59
CA SER A 108 -22.40 0.30 -2.80
C SER A 108 -21.94 -0.81 -1.86
N GLU A 109 -22.86 -1.68 -1.44
CA GLU A 109 -22.58 -2.82 -0.55
C GLU A 109 -21.43 -3.70 -1.09
N GLY A 110 -21.37 -3.88 -2.41
CA GLY A 110 -20.28 -4.62 -3.08
C GLY A 110 -18.90 -3.96 -2.89
N ARG A 111 -18.78 -2.64 -3.01
CA ARG A 111 -17.49 -1.94 -2.79
C ARG A 111 -17.03 -2.06 -1.35
N THR A 112 -17.97 -2.01 -0.40
CA THR A 112 -17.66 -2.18 1.02
C THR A 112 -17.19 -3.60 1.33
N GLN A 113 -17.80 -4.62 0.71
CA GLN A 113 -17.38 -6.01 0.88
C GLN A 113 -15.97 -6.25 0.35
N VAL A 114 -15.66 -5.75 -0.86
CA VAL A 114 -14.30 -5.82 -1.43
C VAL A 114 -13.31 -5.10 -0.54
N ALA A 115 -13.64 -3.89 -0.08
CA ALA A 115 -12.77 -3.13 0.82
C ALA A 115 -12.53 -3.87 2.15
N ALA A 116 -13.54 -4.52 2.72
CA ALA A 116 -13.37 -5.33 3.93
C ALA A 116 -12.48 -6.57 3.69
N ALA A 117 -12.59 -7.21 2.53
CA ALA A 117 -11.71 -8.32 2.16
C ALA A 117 -10.25 -7.86 1.99
N VAL A 118 -10.03 -6.74 1.28
CA VAL A 118 -8.70 -6.13 1.14
C VAL A 118 -8.14 -5.70 2.50
N LEU A 119 -8.96 -5.08 3.37
CA LEU A 119 -8.56 -4.72 4.73
C LEU A 119 -8.11 -5.94 5.53
N SER A 120 -8.82 -7.05 5.37
CA SER A 120 -8.49 -8.30 6.04
C SER A 120 -7.15 -8.85 5.56
N ALA A 121 -6.90 -8.82 4.25
CA ALA A 121 -5.62 -9.19 3.66
C ALA A 121 -4.48 -8.28 4.15
N LEU A 122 -4.72 -6.96 4.20
CA LEU A 122 -3.77 -5.97 4.72
C LEU A 122 -3.41 -6.25 6.19
N LEU A 123 -4.40 -6.51 7.05
CA LEU A 123 -4.16 -6.80 8.47
C LEU A 123 -3.31 -8.07 8.69
N ILE A 124 -3.46 -9.06 7.82
CA ILE A 124 -2.67 -10.31 7.87
C ILE A 124 -1.23 -10.06 7.41
N ALA A 125 -1.05 -9.31 6.31
CA ALA A 125 0.25 -9.10 5.69
C ALA A 125 1.10 -8.00 6.36
N ALA A 126 0.46 -7.04 7.05
CA ALA A 126 1.11 -5.85 7.59
C ALA A 126 2.01 -5.99 8.86
N PRO A 127 1.94 -7.03 9.74
CA PRO A 127 2.65 -7.04 11.03
C PRO A 127 4.16 -6.76 10.98
N GLY A 128 4.83 -7.11 9.88
CA GLY A 128 6.27 -6.86 9.70
C GLY A 128 6.62 -5.50 9.11
N MET A 129 5.68 -4.82 8.46
CA MET A 129 5.98 -3.70 7.58
C MET A 129 5.36 -2.37 8.02
N VAL A 130 4.43 -2.38 8.98
CA VAL A 130 3.85 -1.15 9.55
C VAL A 130 4.94 -0.22 10.08
N SER A 131 5.89 -0.76 10.84
CA SER A 131 7.01 0.01 11.38
C SER A 131 8.05 0.42 10.32
N VAL A 132 8.04 -0.22 9.14
CA VAL A 132 8.86 0.20 8.00
C VAL A 132 8.22 1.41 7.33
N ILE A 133 6.93 1.34 7.02
CA ILE A 133 6.19 2.44 6.39
C ILE A 133 6.14 3.67 7.32
N ALA A 134 5.99 3.48 8.62
CA ALA A 134 5.97 4.58 9.58
C ALA A 134 7.30 5.38 9.64
N LYS A 135 8.41 4.82 9.15
CA LYS A 135 9.71 5.54 9.04
C LYS A 135 9.81 6.40 7.78
N ILE A 136 8.87 6.26 6.84
CA ILE A 136 8.84 7.03 5.60
C ILE A 136 8.14 8.35 5.88
N PRO A 137 8.73 9.51 5.48
CA PRO A 137 8.09 10.80 5.68
C PRO A 137 6.66 10.83 5.12
N GLY A 138 5.68 11.14 5.95
CA GLY A 138 4.26 11.16 5.60
C GLY A 138 3.55 9.80 5.68
N GLY A 139 4.24 8.72 6.08
CA GLY A 139 3.69 7.38 6.29
C GLY A 139 3.35 7.07 7.76
N GLU A 140 3.58 8.01 8.68
CA GLU A 140 3.47 7.83 10.14
C GLU A 140 2.06 7.44 10.58
N TRP A 141 1.05 7.87 9.82
CA TRP A 141 -0.36 7.60 10.09
C TRP A 141 -0.75 6.12 9.92
N VAL A 142 0.03 5.33 9.17
CA VAL A 142 -0.29 3.92 8.86
C VAL A 142 -0.31 3.06 10.13
N GLU A 143 0.58 3.33 11.09
CA GLU A 143 0.61 2.62 12.37
C GLU A 143 -0.66 2.86 13.19
N THR A 144 -1.17 4.09 13.18
CA THR A 144 -2.42 4.44 13.86
C THR A 144 -3.61 3.71 13.22
N VAL A 145 -3.69 3.72 11.89
CA VAL A 145 -4.75 3.05 11.14
C VAL A 145 -4.72 1.53 11.33
N TYR A 146 -3.54 0.91 11.24
CA TYR A 146 -3.38 -0.52 11.49
C TYR A 146 -3.83 -0.89 12.91
N SER A 147 -3.38 -0.12 13.91
CA SER A 147 -3.73 -0.37 15.32
C SER A 147 -5.23 -0.24 15.58
N TYR A 148 -5.87 0.77 14.98
CA TYR A 148 -7.33 0.94 15.04
C TYR A 148 -8.07 -0.28 14.52
N PHE A 149 -7.77 -0.72 13.29
CA PHE A 149 -8.49 -1.85 12.68
C PHE A 149 -8.18 -3.19 13.33
N LYS A 150 -6.96 -3.36 13.86
CA LYS A 150 -6.60 -4.53 14.68
C LYS A 150 -7.41 -4.58 15.98
N ALA A 151 -7.66 -3.44 16.61
CA ALA A 151 -8.42 -3.36 17.87
C ALA A 151 -9.92 -3.55 17.66
N VAL A 152 -10.50 -2.97 16.61
CA VAL A 152 -11.94 -3.06 16.30
C VAL A 152 -12.31 -4.47 15.82
N GLY A 153 -11.41 -5.13 15.09
CA GLY A 153 -11.67 -6.42 14.47
C GLY A 153 -12.65 -6.31 13.29
N ILE A 154 -12.40 -7.07 12.22
CA ILE A 154 -13.22 -7.01 10.98
C ILE A 154 -14.70 -7.33 11.24
N LYS A 155 -15.00 -8.11 12.29
CA LYS A 155 -16.36 -8.56 12.62
C LYS A 155 -17.29 -7.41 13.04
N GLN A 156 -16.80 -6.39 13.76
CA GLN A 156 -17.65 -5.26 14.18
C GLN A 156 -18.01 -4.30 13.03
N LEU A 157 -17.23 -4.28 11.96
CA LEU A 157 -17.48 -3.44 10.78
C LEU A 157 -18.67 -3.92 9.95
N GLY A 158 -18.94 -5.23 9.92
CA GLY A 158 -20.12 -5.82 9.26
C GLY A 158 -21.43 -5.57 10.03
N ASP A 159 -21.39 -5.59 11.36
CA ASP A 159 -22.57 -5.39 12.20
C ASP A 159 -23.04 -3.93 12.21
N GLY A 160 -22.12 -2.96 12.12
CA GLY A 160 -22.43 -1.53 12.02
C GLY A 160 -23.19 -1.13 10.75
N LEU A 161 -22.86 -1.74 9.61
CA LEU A 161 -23.54 -1.50 8.32
C LEU A 161 -24.96 -2.09 8.28
N THR A 162 -25.20 -3.18 9.02
CA THR A 162 -26.52 -3.80 9.12
C THR A 162 -27.45 -3.01 10.06
N THR A 163 -26.88 -2.25 11.00
CA THR A 163 -27.65 -1.50 12.01
C THR A 163 -28.20 -0.17 11.46
N CYS A 164 -27.61 0.39 10.40
CA CYS A 164 -28.18 1.55 9.68
C CYS A 164 -29.40 1.21 8.79
N ARG A 165 -29.89 -0.05 8.78
CA ARG A 165 -31.12 -0.47 8.07
C ARG A 165 -32.42 -0.33 8.89
N ARG A 166 -32.39 0.32 10.06
CA ARG A 166 -33.57 0.48 10.92
C ARG A 166 -33.89 1.94 11.24
N PHE A 167 -33.90 2.85 10.27
CA PHE A 167 -34.68 4.10 10.36
C PHE A 167 -35.14 4.53 8.97
#